data_AF-A0A7V5VZ61-F1
#
_entry.id   AF-A0A7V5VZ61-F1
#
_cell.length_a   1.000
_cell.length_b   1.000
_cell.length_c   1.000
_cell.angle_alpha   90.00
_cell.angle_beta   90.00
_cell.angle_gamma   90.00
#
_symmetry.space_group_name_H-M   'P 1'
#
loop_
_entity.id
_entity.type
_entity.pdbx_description
1 polymer ?
#
loop_
_entity_poly.entity_id
_entity_poly.type
_entity_poly.pdbx_seq_one_letter_code
_entity_poly.pdbx_strand_id
1 'polypeptide(L)'
;MNLGSENFTSNSNYKSIVNCEVCSNWNGKFFTKVEENPTPNELKNYNVILDFLEYPHSYASNATKFYKCPICGTYYYYNHYKDEGEHFMDPTYDEITIRRYTILNMKFILEGTINQIINTLPNAPGQLAKAFFENYLPDTETIGKDQNSIIESAKKELQELLNRYNEVIEDFKNIIQNINYNPNITEYIIQTLCEDSVFNNNMDLIDKYLLENKDLNVKILTTDFLIDIASENAAVLELIHINSVLRTKFKKILKNEQLLEKLAKILIEGIFNENTKIKTNSLNILTVLLKYYDVSFIIPRILTLLGDDNVLNDRISWLLHRFAELKIKNAELVIEELKMLISVKNELQNNSYIKKITEDCHELILKKSNKKNTKKN
;
A
#
# COMPACT_ATOMS: atom_id res chain seq x y z
N MET A 1 14.12 16.19 -19.40
CA MET A 1 13.68 17.09 -20.49
C MET A 1 12.57 17.96 -19.94
N ASN A 2 12.71 19.29 -20.03
CA ASN A 2 11.65 20.24 -19.68
C ASN A 2 10.59 20.21 -20.79
N LEU A 3 9.40 19.69 -20.49
CA LEU A 3 8.24 19.87 -21.35
C LEU A 3 7.47 21.10 -20.84
N GLY A 4 7.38 22.10 -21.72
CA GLY A 4 6.80 23.40 -21.45
C GLY A 4 5.31 23.33 -21.11
N SER A 5 4.91 24.22 -20.21
CA SER A 5 3.53 24.48 -19.85
C SER A 5 2.84 25.29 -20.96
N GLU A 6 2.17 24.61 -21.89
CA GLU A 6 1.18 25.25 -22.75
C GLU A 6 -0.20 25.18 -22.08
N ASN A 7 -0.89 26.33 -22.04
CA ASN A 7 -2.23 26.48 -21.50
C ASN A 7 -3.23 25.78 -22.43
N PHE A 8 -3.65 24.56 -22.06
CA PHE A 8 -4.74 23.84 -22.71
C PHE A 8 -6.08 24.29 -22.13
N THR A 9 -6.91 24.92 -22.96
CA THR A 9 -8.33 25.17 -22.66
C THR A 9 -9.10 23.85 -22.72
N SER A 10 -9.66 23.43 -21.59
CA SER A 10 -10.34 22.15 -21.44
C SER A 10 -11.70 22.11 -22.13
N ASN A 11 -11.85 21.16 -23.03
CA ASN A 11 -13.14 20.70 -23.52
C ASN A 11 -13.23 19.20 -23.17
N SER A 12 -13.02 18.87 -21.90
CA SER A 12 -12.97 17.49 -21.46
C SER A 12 -14.39 16.98 -21.20
N ASN A 13 -14.72 15.84 -21.79
CA ASN A 13 -15.91 15.07 -21.41
C ASN A 13 -15.64 14.30 -20.09
N TYR A 14 -14.85 14.86 -19.16
CA TYR A 14 -14.51 14.20 -17.92
C TYR A 14 -15.76 14.05 -17.04
N LYS A 15 -15.99 12.83 -16.56
CA LYS A 15 -17.02 12.55 -15.55
C LYS A 15 -16.34 12.06 -14.27
N SER A 16 -16.68 12.70 -13.16
CA SER A 16 -16.19 12.31 -11.84
C SER A 16 -16.47 10.85 -11.53
N ILE A 17 -15.51 10.19 -10.87
CA ILE A 17 -15.65 8.78 -10.43
C ILE A 17 -16.80 8.59 -9.44
N VAL A 18 -17.15 9.62 -8.65
CA VAL A 18 -18.30 9.57 -7.73
C VAL A 18 -19.62 9.39 -8.48
N ASN A 19 -19.71 9.93 -9.70
CA ASN A 19 -20.90 9.85 -10.54
C ASN A 19 -20.91 8.61 -11.44
N CYS A 20 -19.92 7.72 -11.31
CA CYS A 20 -19.83 6.51 -12.10
C CYS A 20 -20.40 5.31 -11.33
N GLU A 21 -21.63 4.91 -11.65
CA GLU A 21 -22.35 3.81 -10.98
C GLU A 21 -21.58 2.49 -10.90
N VAL A 22 -20.67 2.23 -11.85
CA VAL A 22 -19.83 1.03 -11.82
C VAL A 22 -18.59 1.22 -10.93
N CYS A 23 -17.80 2.27 -11.17
CA CYS A 23 -16.54 2.49 -10.45
C CYS A 23 -16.72 2.97 -9.02
N SER A 24 -17.81 3.68 -8.70
CA SER A 24 -18.09 4.12 -7.33
C SER A 24 -18.41 2.96 -6.39
N ASN A 25 -18.99 1.88 -6.91
CA ASN A 25 -19.48 0.78 -6.08
C ASN A 25 -18.49 -0.37 -5.90
N TRP A 26 -17.37 -0.31 -6.61
CA TRP A 26 -16.33 -1.32 -6.54
C TRP A 26 -15.08 -0.79 -5.83
N ASN A 27 -14.51 -1.56 -4.91
CA ASN A 27 -13.29 -1.20 -4.18
C ASN A 27 -12.00 -1.40 -5.02
N GLY A 28 -12.11 -2.03 -6.18
CA GLY A 28 -11.01 -2.10 -7.16
C GLY A 28 -9.92 -3.13 -6.84
N LYS A 29 -10.17 -4.12 -5.98
CA LYS A 29 -9.24 -5.25 -5.74
C LYS A 29 -10.01 -6.57 -5.80
N PHE A 30 -9.61 -7.48 -6.69
CA PHE A 30 -10.18 -8.82 -6.81
C PHE A 30 -9.08 -9.83 -7.12
N PHE A 31 -8.99 -10.87 -6.29
CA PHE A 31 -8.04 -11.96 -6.40
C PHE A 31 -8.81 -13.27 -6.19
N THR A 32 -8.82 -14.14 -7.20
CA THR A 32 -9.49 -15.44 -7.07
C THR A 32 -8.70 -16.53 -7.78
N LYS A 33 -8.79 -17.75 -7.23
CA LYS A 33 -8.56 -18.97 -8.01
C LYS A 33 -9.77 -19.16 -8.92
N VAL A 34 -9.55 -19.46 -10.19
CA VAL A 34 -10.65 -19.48 -11.18
C VAL A 34 -11.56 -20.67 -10.92
N GLU A 35 -12.84 -20.40 -10.66
CA GLU A 35 -13.94 -21.30 -11.03
C GLU A 35 -14.64 -20.71 -12.27
N GLU A 36 -15.14 -21.59 -13.14
CA GLU A 36 -15.60 -21.36 -14.52
C GLU A 36 -16.28 -19.99 -14.82
N ASN A 37 -15.49 -18.94 -15.08
CA ASN A 37 -15.75 -17.77 -15.95
C ASN A 37 -14.75 -16.62 -15.60
N PRO A 38 -13.68 -16.38 -16.38
CA PRO A 38 -12.49 -15.68 -15.89
C PRO A 38 -12.60 -14.15 -15.82
N THR A 39 -13.42 -13.49 -16.64
CA THR A 39 -13.56 -12.02 -16.60
C THR A 39 -14.82 -11.64 -15.82
N PRO A 40 -14.70 -10.90 -14.69
CA PRO A 40 -15.86 -10.43 -13.95
C PRO A 40 -16.81 -9.67 -14.88
N ASN A 41 -18.11 -9.86 -14.69
CA ASN A 41 -19.14 -9.27 -15.55
C ASN A 41 -19.00 -7.73 -15.62
N GLU A 42 -18.47 -7.13 -14.57
CA GLU A 42 -18.19 -5.71 -14.41
C GLU A 42 -17.20 -5.18 -15.45
N LEU A 43 -16.20 -5.99 -15.87
CA LEU A 43 -15.18 -5.58 -16.83
C LEU A 43 -15.56 -5.84 -18.29
N LYS A 44 -16.60 -6.63 -18.57
CA LYS A 44 -17.02 -6.96 -19.95
C LYS A 44 -17.41 -5.74 -20.77
N ASN A 45 -17.86 -4.68 -20.11
CA ASN A 45 -18.28 -3.43 -20.75
C ASN A 45 -17.16 -2.38 -20.82
N TYR A 46 -15.93 -2.71 -20.44
CA TYR A 46 -14.82 -1.76 -20.38
C TYR A 46 -13.99 -1.81 -21.65
N ASN A 47 -13.43 -0.67 -22.04
CA ASN A 47 -12.58 -0.59 -23.21
C ASN A 47 -11.21 -1.20 -22.89
N VAL A 48 -10.76 -2.19 -23.67
CA VAL A 48 -9.39 -2.67 -23.61
C VAL A 48 -8.48 -1.64 -24.28
N ILE A 49 -7.54 -1.11 -23.52
CA ILE A 49 -6.57 -0.10 -23.98
C ILE A 49 -5.29 -0.79 -24.46
N LEU A 50 -4.78 -1.72 -23.66
CA LEU A 50 -3.59 -2.51 -23.97
C LEU A 50 -3.90 -3.98 -23.69
N ASP A 51 -3.45 -4.85 -24.58
CA ASP A 51 -3.59 -6.31 -24.46
C ASP A 51 -2.22 -6.94 -24.73
N PHE A 52 -1.66 -7.54 -23.69
CA PHE A 52 -0.37 -8.22 -23.73
C PHE A 52 -0.62 -9.71 -23.51
N LEU A 53 -0.35 -10.49 -24.55
CA LEU A 53 -0.34 -11.94 -24.49
C LEU A 53 1.12 -12.37 -24.51
N GLU A 54 1.64 -12.87 -23.39
CA GLU A 54 2.90 -13.60 -23.40
C GLU A 54 2.65 -14.95 -24.07
N TYR A 55 3.51 -15.31 -25.03
CA TYR A 55 3.39 -16.60 -25.69
C TYR A 55 3.45 -17.71 -24.65
N PRO A 56 2.54 -18.70 -24.73
CA PRO A 56 2.54 -19.78 -23.79
C PRO A 56 3.90 -20.49 -23.85
N HIS A 57 4.59 -20.55 -22.72
CA HIS A 57 5.48 -21.68 -22.48
C HIS A 57 4.62 -22.94 -22.49
N SER A 58 5.19 -24.10 -22.80
CA SER A 58 4.44 -25.35 -22.99
C SER A 58 3.41 -25.67 -21.90
N TYR A 59 3.62 -25.15 -20.68
CA TYR A 59 2.78 -25.37 -19.51
C TYR A 59 2.32 -24.08 -18.82
N ALA A 60 2.71 -22.88 -19.29
CA ALA A 60 2.36 -21.63 -18.62
C ALA A 60 1.92 -20.55 -19.61
N SER A 61 0.86 -19.81 -19.27
CA SER A 61 0.33 -18.70 -20.03
C SER A 61 0.08 -17.49 -19.14
N ASN A 62 0.36 -16.30 -19.65
CA ASN A 62 0.12 -15.04 -18.96
C ASN A 62 -0.57 -14.05 -19.91
N ALA A 63 -1.74 -13.57 -19.50
CA ALA A 63 -2.50 -12.58 -20.24
C ALA A 63 -2.71 -11.34 -19.37
N THR A 64 -2.11 -10.22 -19.80
CA THR A 64 -2.22 -8.93 -19.10
C THR A 64 -3.02 -7.95 -19.95
N LYS A 65 -4.06 -7.35 -19.37
CA LYS A 65 -4.91 -6.37 -20.03
C LYS A 65 -5.08 -5.13 -19.18
N PHE A 66 -5.15 -3.98 -19.84
CA PHE A 66 -5.52 -2.72 -19.21
C PHE A 66 -6.88 -2.28 -19.73
N TYR A 67 -7.85 -2.25 -18.83
CA TYR A 67 -9.20 -1.81 -19.10
C TYR A 67 -9.38 -0.36 -18.67
N LYS A 68 -10.27 0.34 -19.37
CA LYS A 68 -10.69 1.70 -19.04
C LYS A 68 -12.21 1.75 -18.95
N CYS A 69 -12.71 2.30 -17.85
CA CYS A 69 -14.13 2.58 -17.69
C CYS A 69 -14.58 3.61 -18.74
N PRO A 70 -15.60 3.32 -19.56
CA PRO A 70 -16.07 4.26 -20.59
C PRO A 70 -16.80 5.48 -20.01
N ILE A 71 -17.17 5.44 -18.72
CA ILE A 71 -17.92 6.52 -18.06
C ILE A 71 -16.97 7.56 -17.45
N CYS A 72 -16.11 7.16 -16.51
CA CYS A 72 -15.20 8.06 -15.78
C CYS A 72 -13.73 7.95 -16.20
N GLY A 73 -13.39 7.00 -17.08
CA GLY A 73 -12.02 6.77 -17.53
C GLY A 73 -11.10 6.15 -16.47
N THR A 74 -11.61 5.62 -15.35
CA THR A 74 -10.76 4.91 -14.39
C THR A 74 -10.15 3.66 -15.02
N TYR A 75 -8.86 3.40 -14.75
CA TYR A 75 -8.12 2.26 -15.30
C TYR A 75 -8.12 1.06 -14.37
N TYR A 76 -8.08 -0.12 -14.97
CA TYR A 76 -8.01 -1.38 -14.28
C TYR A 76 -7.00 -2.29 -14.96
N TYR A 77 -6.07 -2.80 -14.16
CA TYR A 77 -5.20 -3.89 -14.52
C TYR A 77 -5.96 -5.20 -14.35
N TYR A 78 -5.81 -6.07 -15.33
CA TYR A 78 -6.24 -7.46 -15.31
C TYR A 78 -5.03 -8.30 -15.66
N ASN A 79 -4.84 -9.37 -14.91
CA ASN A 79 -3.86 -10.38 -15.21
C ASN A 79 -4.47 -11.76 -14.95
N HIS A 80 -4.28 -12.65 -15.91
CA HIS A 80 -4.57 -14.06 -15.76
C HIS A 80 -3.29 -14.84 -15.99
N TYR A 81 -2.80 -15.43 -14.91
CA TYR A 81 -1.63 -16.29 -14.93
C TYR A 81 -2.06 -17.73 -14.68
N LYS A 82 -1.71 -18.60 -15.62
CA LYS A 82 -1.95 -20.03 -15.53
C LYS A 82 -0.63 -20.76 -15.71
N ASP A 83 -0.30 -21.64 -14.78
CA ASP A 83 0.83 -22.58 -14.86
C ASP A 83 0.30 -23.98 -14.51
N GLU A 84 0.38 -24.89 -15.47
CA GLU A 84 -0.07 -26.28 -15.36
C GLU A 84 0.98 -27.18 -14.70
N GLY A 85 2.16 -26.64 -14.36
CA GLY A 85 3.30 -27.38 -13.86
C GLY A 85 4.04 -28.11 -14.98
N GLU A 86 5.37 -27.98 -15.01
CA GLU A 86 6.19 -28.69 -16.02
C GLU A 86 6.38 -30.16 -15.63
N HIS A 87 6.36 -30.45 -14.33
CA HIS A 87 6.49 -31.78 -13.76
C HIS A 87 5.29 -32.16 -12.88
N PHE A 88 5.06 -33.47 -12.71
CA PHE A 88 3.93 -34.01 -11.95
C PHE A 88 3.82 -33.49 -10.50
N MET A 89 4.94 -33.05 -9.92
CA MET A 89 4.99 -32.51 -8.55
C MET A 89 4.97 -30.98 -8.51
N ASP A 90 4.97 -30.32 -9.65
CA ASP A 90 5.00 -28.87 -9.69
C ASP A 90 3.64 -28.31 -9.26
N PRO A 91 3.63 -27.30 -8.39
CA PRO A 91 2.39 -26.64 -8.00
C PRO A 91 1.74 -25.99 -9.22
N THR A 92 0.45 -26.25 -9.41
CA THR A 92 -0.34 -25.58 -10.44
C THR A 92 -0.83 -24.22 -9.94
N TYR A 93 -0.89 -23.25 -10.85
CA TYR A 93 -1.42 -21.92 -10.60
C TYR A 93 -2.49 -21.61 -11.65
N ASP A 94 -3.62 -21.07 -11.20
CA ASP A 94 -4.64 -20.48 -12.06
C ASP A 94 -5.24 -19.28 -11.31
N GLU A 95 -4.64 -18.12 -11.53
CA GLU A 95 -4.86 -16.92 -10.74
C GLU A 95 -5.31 -15.78 -11.61
N ILE A 96 -6.39 -15.12 -11.17
CA ILE A 96 -6.85 -13.88 -11.77
C ILE A 96 -6.66 -12.76 -10.77
N THR A 97 -5.93 -11.74 -11.22
CA THR A 97 -5.66 -10.51 -10.48
C THR A 97 -6.30 -9.34 -11.19
N ILE A 98 -7.14 -8.60 -10.47
CA ILE A 98 -7.76 -7.39 -10.98
C ILE A 98 -7.56 -6.27 -9.98
N ARG A 99 -7.05 -5.14 -10.47
CA ARG A 99 -6.67 -4.00 -9.64
C ARG A 99 -7.00 -2.67 -10.31
N ARG A 100 -7.60 -1.75 -9.56
CA ARG A 100 -7.74 -0.35 -9.98
C ARG A 100 -6.37 0.32 -9.98
N TYR A 101 -6.05 1.00 -11.07
CA TYR A 101 -4.77 1.68 -11.26
C TYR A 101 -4.89 3.18 -11.07
N THR A 102 -3.95 3.75 -10.29
CA THR A 102 -3.77 5.19 -10.20
C THR A 102 -3.41 5.77 -11.56
N ILE A 103 -3.75 7.04 -11.77
CA ILE A 103 -3.55 7.73 -13.04
C ILE A 103 -2.05 7.88 -13.32
N LEU A 104 -1.25 8.08 -12.27
CA LEU A 104 0.21 8.17 -12.39
C LEU A 104 0.85 6.81 -12.75
N ASN A 105 0.42 5.70 -12.14
CA ASN A 105 0.93 4.39 -12.53
C ASN A 105 0.53 4.04 -13.98
N MET A 106 -0.68 4.38 -14.40
CA MET A 106 -1.09 4.20 -15.80
C MET A 106 -0.23 5.05 -16.74
N LYS A 107 0.07 6.30 -16.38
CA LYS A 107 0.98 7.16 -17.13
C LYS A 107 2.35 6.50 -17.35
N PHE A 108 2.96 5.96 -16.28
CA PHE A 108 4.25 5.27 -16.40
C PHE A 108 4.18 4.04 -17.29
N ILE A 109 3.09 3.28 -17.24
CA ILE A 109 2.91 2.11 -18.11
C ILE A 109 2.82 2.52 -19.57
N LEU A 110 2.04 3.55 -19.88
CA LEU A 110 1.92 4.05 -21.25
C LEU A 110 3.25 4.59 -21.77
N GLU A 111 3.94 5.42 -20.98
CA GLU A 111 5.26 5.95 -21.32
C GLU A 111 6.31 4.84 -21.49
N GLY A 112 6.32 3.86 -20.60
CA GLY A 112 7.23 2.71 -20.68
C GLY A 112 6.95 1.83 -21.89
N THR A 113 5.67 1.64 -22.25
CA THR A 113 5.26 0.87 -23.44
C THR A 113 5.70 1.58 -24.72
N ILE A 114 5.48 2.89 -24.83
CA ILE A 114 5.89 3.70 -25.99
C ILE A 114 7.42 3.66 -26.18
N ASN A 115 8.16 3.73 -25.07
CA ASN A 115 9.62 3.71 -25.06
C ASN A 115 10.22 2.30 -25.03
N GLN A 116 9.40 1.25 -25.04
CA GLN A 116 9.81 -0.15 -24.98
C GLN A 116 10.76 -0.46 -23.81
N ILE A 117 10.45 0.10 -22.63
CA ILE A 117 11.23 -0.13 -21.41
C ILE A 117 10.87 -1.53 -20.87
N ILE A 118 11.89 -2.37 -20.67
CA ILE A 118 11.75 -3.69 -20.06
C ILE A 118 11.20 -3.54 -18.62
N ASN A 119 10.36 -4.47 -18.18
CA ASN A 119 9.73 -4.45 -16.85
C ASN A 119 8.83 -3.21 -16.60
N THR A 120 8.26 -2.65 -17.67
CA THR A 120 7.20 -1.64 -17.57
C THR A 120 5.93 -2.23 -16.94
N LEU A 121 5.63 -3.48 -17.27
CA LEU A 121 4.48 -4.20 -16.73
C LEU A 121 4.83 -4.79 -15.36
N PRO A 122 3.88 -4.81 -14.41
CA PRO A 122 4.08 -5.57 -13.18
C PRO A 122 4.18 -7.06 -13.50
N ASN A 123 5.09 -7.76 -12.82
CA ASN A 123 5.13 -9.22 -12.83
C ASN A 123 3.80 -9.79 -12.30
N ALA A 124 3.31 -10.86 -12.90
CA ALA A 124 2.12 -11.54 -12.38
C ALA A 124 2.41 -12.12 -10.98
N PRO A 125 1.45 -12.09 -10.04
CA PRO A 125 1.63 -12.68 -8.71
C PRO A 125 2.11 -14.14 -8.73
N GLY A 126 1.52 -14.98 -9.57
CA GLY A 126 1.94 -16.37 -9.73
C GLY A 126 3.36 -16.52 -10.29
N GLN A 127 3.80 -15.63 -11.20
CA GLN A 127 5.19 -15.59 -11.68
C GLN A 127 6.15 -15.28 -10.52
N LEU A 128 5.79 -14.34 -9.64
CA LEU A 128 6.60 -14.00 -8.47
C LEU A 128 6.64 -15.13 -7.44
N ALA A 129 5.52 -15.82 -7.24
CA ALA A 129 5.46 -16.98 -6.35
C ALA A 129 6.40 -18.08 -6.85
N LYS A 130 6.33 -18.43 -8.13
CA LYS A 130 7.23 -19.40 -8.78
C LYS A 130 8.68 -18.98 -8.68
N ALA A 131 8.99 -17.73 -9.04
CA ALA A 131 10.32 -17.16 -8.94
C ALA A 131 10.92 -17.21 -7.54
N PHE A 132 10.10 -16.99 -6.51
CA PHE A 132 10.51 -17.11 -5.11
C PHE A 132 10.84 -18.56 -4.73
N PHE A 133 10.04 -19.54 -5.18
CA PHE A 133 10.33 -20.96 -4.96
C PHE A 133 11.61 -21.42 -5.66
N GLU A 134 11.87 -20.91 -6.86
CA GLU A 134 12.96 -21.35 -7.73
C GLU A 134 14.22 -20.45 -7.64
N ASN A 135 14.21 -19.42 -6.80
CA ASN A 135 15.32 -18.46 -6.61
C ASN A 135 15.82 -17.78 -7.90
N TYR A 136 14.91 -17.34 -8.77
CA TYR A 136 15.24 -16.51 -9.94
C TYR A 136 14.45 -15.19 -9.97
N LEU A 137 14.84 -14.28 -10.86
CA LEU A 137 14.11 -13.03 -11.12
C LEU A 137 13.38 -13.16 -12.47
N PRO A 138 12.04 -13.05 -12.51
CA PRO A 138 11.31 -13.10 -13.77
C PRO A 138 11.50 -11.76 -14.50
N ASP A 139 11.95 -11.85 -15.74
CA ASP A 139 11.88 -10.73 -16.69
C ASP A 139 10.53 -10.79 -17.41
N THR A 140 9.79 -9.68 -17.45
CA THR A 140 8.63 -9.57 -18.35
C THR A 140 9.13 -9.14 -19.72
N GLU A 141 9.31 -10.10 -20.63
CA GLU A 141 9.54 -9.79 -22.05
C GLU A 141 8.20 -9.68 -22.78
N THR A 142 7.81 -8.47 -23.18
CA THR A 142 6.62 -8.26 -24.02
C THR A 142 6.91 -8.61 -25.47
N ILE A 143 6.87 -9.90 -25.82
CA ILE A 143 6.94 -10.38 -27.21
C ILE A 143 5.51 -10.57 -27.72
N GLY A 144 4.89 -9.49 -28.20
CA GLY A 144 3.59 -9.54 -28.89
C GLY A 144 3.74 -9.50 -30.41
N LYS A 145 2.85 -10.17 -31.15
CA LYS A 145 2.81 -10.16 -32.63
C LYS A 145 2.40 -8.80 -33.23
N ASP A 146 2.03 -7.83 -32.40
CA ASP A 146 1.48 -6.54 -32.83
C ASP A 146 1.97 -5.35 -31.98
N GLN A 147 3.29 -5.28 -31.75
CA GLN A 147 3.90 -4.22 -30.93
C GLN A 147 3.58 -2.82 -31.45
N ASN A 148 3.50 -2.63 -32.78
CA ASN A 148 3.19 -1.31 -33.36
C ASN A 148 1.77 -0.84 -33.00
N SER A 149 0.76 -1.72 -33.09
CA SER A 149 -0.61 -1.37 -32.69
C SER A 149 -0.71 -1.06 -31.19
N ILE A 150 -0.01 -1.83 -30.34
CA ILE A 150 0.06 -1.57 -28.90
C ILE A 150 0.67 -0.20 -28.62
N ILE A 151 1.77 0.15 -29.30
CA ILE A 151 2.43 1.46 -29.15
C ILE A 151 1.51 2.60 -29.60
N GLU A 152 0.82 2.46 -30.74
CA GLU A 152 -0.11 3.49 -31.22
C GLU A 152 -1.32 3.66 -30.28
N SER A 153 -1.86 2.56 -29.75
CA SER A 153 -2.90 2.61 -28.71
C SER A 153 -2.39 3.33 -27.45
N ALA A 154 -1.17 3.01 -27.00
CA ALA A 154 -0.55 3.64 -25.84
C ALA A 154 -0.34 5.15 -26.04
N LYS A 155 0.11 5.60 -27.23
CA LYS A 155 0.26 7.03 -27.55
C LYS A 155 -1.08 7.76 -27.48
N LYS A 156 -2.13 7.21 -28.10
CA LYS A 156 -3.47 7.81 -28.10
C LYS A 156 -4.02 7.93 -26.68
N GLU A 157 -3.90 6.87 -25.89
CA GLU A 157 -4.38 6.89 -24.51
C GLU A 157 -3.55 7.82 -23.62
N LEU A 158 -2.23 7.88 -23.80
CA LEU A 158 -1.37 8.80 -23.05
C LEU A 158 -1.79 10.25 -23.31
N GLN A 159 -2.05 10.61 -24.56
CA GLN A 159 -2.53 11.96 -24.88
C GLN A 159 -3.87 12.26 -24.18
N GLU A 160 -4.82 11.32 -24.21
CA GLU A 160 -6.10 11.50 -23.54
C GLU A 160 -5.96 11.63 -22.02
N LEU A 161 -5.12 10.78 -21.40
CA LEU A 161 -4.81 10.82 -19.97
C LEU A 161 -4.20 12.16 -19.58
N LEU A 162 -3.22 12.65 -20.33
CA LEU A 162 -2.57 13.94 -20.07
C LEU A 162 -3.56 15.11 -20.17
N ASN A 163 -4.46 15.07 -21.16
CA ASN A 163 -5.48 16.12 -21.35
C ASN A 163 -6.44 16.27 -20.16
N ARG A 164 -6.70 15.19 -19.41
CA ARG A 164 -7.63 15.20 -18.27
C ARG A 164 -6.95 15.09 -16.90
N TYR A 165 -5.63 14.91 -16.86
CA TYR A 165 -4.90 14.58 -15.63
C TYR A 165 -5.18 15.57 -14.50
N ASN A 166 -4.99 16.86 -14.77
CA ASN A 166 -5.16 17.91 -13.77
C ASN A 166 -6.60 18.02 -13.25
N GLU A 167 -7.58 17.82 -14.12
CA GLU A 167 -8.98 17.84 -13.73
C GLU A 167 -9.34 16.67 -12.82
N VAL A 168 -8.78 15.48 -13.07
CA VAL A 168 -9.01 14.34 -12.19
C VAL A 168 -8.37 14.56 -10.81
N ILE A 169 -7.14 15.09 -10.77
CA ILE A 169 -6.47 15.42 -9.51
C ILE A 169 -7.28 16.47 -8.73
N GLU A 170 -7.83 17.48 -9.40
CA GLU A 170 -8.63 18.52 -8.74
C GLU A 170 -9.98 17.99 -8.26
N ASP A 171 -10.65 17.16 -9.06
CA ASP A 171 -11.87 16.44 -8.66
C ASP A 171 -11.62 15.59 -7.41
N PHE A 172 -10.50 14.87 -7.35
CA PHE A 172 -10.14 14.05 -6.19
C PHE A 172 -9.91 14.87 -4.92
N LYS A 173 -9.28 16.04 -5.02
CA LYS A 173 -9.16 16.97 -3.89
C LYS A 173 -10.53 17.45 -3.41
N ASN A 174 -11.42 17.78 -4.34
CA ASN A 174 -12.78 18.22 -4.01
C ASN A 174 -13.59 17.10 -3.33
N ILE A 175 -13.49 15.87 -3.83
CA ILE A 175 -14.18 14.71 -3.27
C ILE A 175 -13.71 14.43 -1.84
N ILE A 176 -12.39 14.37 -1.60
CA ILE A 176 -11.85 13.97 -0.29
C ILE A 176 -12.09 15.02 0.81
N GLN A 177 -12.36 16.27 0.43
CA GLN A 177 -12.73 17.33 1.37
C GLN A 177 -14.20 17.28 1.82
N ASN A 178 -15.06 16.57 1.11
CA ASN A 178 -16.48 16.43 1.44
C ASN A 178 -16.70 15.34 2.50
N ILE A 179 -17.47 15.60 3.55
CA ILE A 179 -17.67 14.65 4.67
C ILE A 179 -18.39 13.36 4.23
N ASN A 180 -19.15 13.39 3.13
CA ASN A 180 -19.95 12.26 2.62
C ASN A 180 -19.33 11.63 1.36
N TYR A 181 -18.04 11.34 1.36
CA TYR A 181 -17.41 10.63 0.25
C TYR A 181 -17.67 9.12 0.32
N ASN A 182 -17.55 8.43 -0.82
CA ASN A 182 -17.81 7.00 -0.92
C ASN A 182 -16.56 6.18 -0.51
N PRO A 183 -16.64 5.29 0.51
CA PRO A 183 -15.50 4.54 1.03
C PRO A 183 -14.83 3.62 0.00
N ASN A 184 -15.54 3.17 -1.03
CA ASN A 184 -15.01 2.26 -2.06
C ASN A 184 -14.01 2.93 -3.02
N ILE A 185 -13.99 4.26 -3.07
CA ILE A 185 -13.07 5.03 -3.90
C ILE A 185 -12.05 5.83 -3.09
N THR A 186 -12.20 5.89 -1.76
CA THR A 186 -11.33 6.66 -0.86
C THR A 186 -9.88 6.22 -0.94
N GLU A 187 -9.63 4.91 -0.83
CA GLU A 187 -8.27 4.37 -0.90
C GLU A 187 -7.62 4.74 -2.24
N TYR A 188 -8.36 4.61 -3.33
CA TYR A 188 -7.90 4.98 -4.68
C TYR A 188 -7.56 6.47 -4.82
N ILE A 189 -8.40 7.35 -4.25
CA ILE A 189 -8.18 8.79 -4.23
C ILE A 189 -6.92 9.12 -3.42
N ILE A 190 -6.80 8.57 -2.21
CA ILE A 190 -5.64 8.77 -1.33
C ILE A 190 -4.36 8.32 -2.04
N GLN A 191 -4.35 7.11 -2.60
CA GLN A 191 -3.20 6.58 -3.33
C GLN A 191 -2.81 7.51 -4.47
N THR A 192 -3.77 7.91 -5.31
CA THR A 192 -3.50 8.79 -6.46
C THR A 192 -2.93 10.14 -6.02
N LEU A 193 -3.51 10.78 -4.99
CA LEU A 193 -3.05 12.08 -4.50
C LEU A 193 -1.68 11.99 -3.82
N CYS A 194 -1.41 10.92 -3.05
CA CYS A 194 -0.11 10.68 -2.45
C CYS A 194 0.97 10.45 -3.52
N GLU A 195 0.70 9.59 -4.49
CA GLU A 195 1.61 9.30 -5.59
C GLU A 195 1.94 10.54 -6.42
N ASP A 196 0.93 11.34 -6.81
CA ASP A 196 1.11 12.60 -7.53
C ASP A 196 1.97 13.58 -6.72
N SER A 197 1.65 13.76 -5.45
CA SER A 197 2.36 14.68 -4.56
C SER A 197 3.82 14.29 -4.35
N VAL A 198 4.08 13.01 -4.07
CA VAL A 198 5.45 12.49 -3.89
C VAL A 198 6.23 12.56 -5.20
N PHE A 199 5.58 12.28 -6.33
CA PHE A 199 6.22 12.38 -7.63
C PHE A 199 6.61 13.83 -7.96
N ASN A 200 5.75 14.79 -7.66
CA ASN A 200 5.99 16.21 -7.91
C ASN A 200 6.77 16.92 -6.79
N ASN A 201 7.17 16.20 -5.73
CA ASN A 201 7.76 16.76 -4.49
C ASN A 201 6.88 17.85 -3.84
N ASN A 202 5.56 17.76 -3.96
CA ASN A 202 4.59 18.71 -3.43
C ASN A 202 3.94 18.15 -2.15
N MET A 203 4.69 18.14 -1.05
CA MET A 203 4.19 17.62 0.23
C MET A 203 3.06 18.49 0.83
N ASP A 204 3.01 19.78 0.48
CA ASP A 204 1.96 20.70 0.93
C ASP A 204 0.56 20.21 0.51
N LEU A 205 0.44 19.50 -0.62
CA LEU A 205 -0.81 18.90 -1.06
C LEU A 205 -1.25 17.78 -0.11
N ILE A 206 -0.33 16.86 0.22
CA ILE A 206 -0.59 15.80 1.20
C ILE A 206 -1.00 16.40 2.53
N ASP A 207 -0.27 17.42 2.99
CA ASP A 207 -0.57 18.07 4.26
C ASP A 207 -1.97 18.69 4.27
N LYS A 208 -2.25 19.56 3.31
CA LYS A 208 -3.50 20.34 3.26
C LYS A 208 -4.75 19.48 3.04
N TYR A 209 -4.69 18.50 2.13
CA TYR A 209 -5.88 17.76 1.70
C TYR A 209 -6.09 16.43 2.43
N LEU A 210 -5.00 15.80 2.91
CA LEU A 210 -5.05 14.45 3.47
C LEU A 210 -4.72 14.42 4.97
N LEU A 211 -3.58 14.97 5.40
CA LEU A 211 -3.15 14.90 6.80
C LEU A 211 -3.88 15.91 7.70
N GLU A 212 -4.39 17.00 7.14
CA GLU A 212 -5.24 17.99 7.84
C GLU A 212 -6.74 17.75 7.60
N ASN A 213 -7.09 16.61 6.98
CA ASN A 213 -8.49 16.28 6.69
C ASN A 213 -9.32 16.18 7.99
N LYS A 214 -10.59 16.62 7.94
CA LYS A 214 -11.48 16.55 9.10
C LYS A 214 -11.78 15.11 9.51
N ASP A 215 -11.77 14.19 8.56
CA ASP A 215 -11.98 12.77 8.80
C ASP A 215 -10.69 12.07 9.21
N LEU A 216 -10.67 11.54 10.44
CA LEU A 216 -9.55 10.79 10.98
C LEU A 216 -9.24 9.53 10.15
N ASN A 217 -10.25 8.88 9.57
CA ASN A 217 -10.02 7.70 8.74
C ASN A 217 -9.19 8.04 7.48
N VAL A 218 -9.42 9.19 6.85
CA VAL A 218 -8.58 9.68 5.73
C VAL A 218 -7.15 9.87 6.20
N LYS A 219 -6.94 10.54 7.34
CA LYS A 219 -5.61 10.77 7.91
C LYS A 219 -4.87 9.46 8.20
N ILE A 220 -5.56 8.48 8.77
CA ILE A 220 -4.99 7.16 9.10
C ILE A 220 -4.66 6.38 7.83
N LEU A 221 -5.57 6.28 6.86
CA LEU A 221 -5.31 5.60 5.59
C LEU A 221 -4.18 6.26 4.79
N THR A 222 -4.09 7.59 4.83
CA THR A 222 -2.97 8.33 4.23
C THR A 222 -1.67 7.96 4.93
N THR A 223 -1.66 7.98 6.26
CA THR A 223 -0.47 7.66 7.06
C THR A 223 0.00 6.22 6.83
N ASP A 224 -0.95 5.28 6.77
CA ASP A 224 -0.73 3.88 6.42
C ASP A 224 -0.02 3.77 5.07
N PHE A 225 -0.62 4.30 4.00
CA PHE A 225 -0.06 4.26 2.66
C PHE A 225 1.35 4.87 2.59
N LEU A 226 1.57 6.04 3.18
CA LEU A 226 2.88 6.70 3.16
C LEU A 226 3.96 5.84 3.86
N ILE A 227 3.66 5.29 5.04
CA ILE A 227 4.61 4.50 5.84
C ILE A 227 4.87 3.15 5.20
N ASP A 228 3.82 2.45 4.78
CA ASP A 228 3.93 1.10 4.24
C ASP A 228 4.73 1.06 2.94
N ILE A 229 4.49 2.03 2.04
CA ILE A 229 5.29 2.13 0.81
C ILE A 229 6.72 2.57 1.10
N ALA A 230 6.90 3.59 1.96
CA ALA A 230 8.24 4.13 2.22
C ALA A 230 9.15 3.14 2.96
N SER A 231 8.58 2.30 3.84
CA SER A 231 9.29 1.30 4.62
C SER A 231 9.37 -0.08 3.96
N GLU A 232 8.75 -0.23 2.78
CA GLU A 232 8.60 -1.51 2.07
C GLU A 232 7.90 -2.58 2.92
N ASN A 233 6.94 -2.15 3.75
CA ASN A 233 6.13 -3.02 4.62
C ASN A 233 4.78 -3.38 3.99
N ALA A 234 4.35 -2.67 2.95
CA ALA A 234 3.18 -3.04 2.16
C ALA A 234 3.28 -4.46 1.61
N ALA A 235 2.13 -5.11 1.40
CA ALA A 235 2.07 -6.40 0.73
C ALA A 235 2.80 -6.34 -0.62
N VAL A 236 3.51 -7.43 -0.98
CA VAL A 236 4.29 -7.51 -2.23
C VAL A 236 3.44 -7.11 -3.43
N LEU A 237 2.17 -7.54 -3.45
CA LEU A 237 1.19 -7.19 -4.48
C LEU A 237 0.96 -5.68 -4.59
N GLU A 238 0.95 -4.92 -3.50
CA GLU A 238 0.84 -3.47 -3.56
C GLU A 238 2.15 -2.85 -4.10
N LEU A 239 3.31 -3.36 -3.65
CA LEU A 239 4.61 -2.82 -4.01
C LEU A 239 4.99 -3.02 -5.48
N ILE A 240 4.56 -4.12 -6.11
CA ILE A 240 4.89 -4.41 -7.52
C ILE A 240 4.16 -3.49 -8.50
N HIS A 241 3.02 -2.92 -8.07
CA HIS A 241 2.23 -2.02 -8.90
C HIS A 241 2.63 -0.55 -8.75
N ILE A 242 3.55 -0.23 -7.83
CA ILE A 242 4.12 1.11 -7.69
C ILE A 242 5.46 1.15 -8.42
N ASN A 243 5.59 2.09 -9.35
CA ASN A 243 6.80 2.28 -10.14
C ASN A 243 8.06 2.43 -9.24
N SER A 244 9.18 1.82 -9.65
CA SER A 244 10.43 1.80 -8.88
C SER A 244 11.01 3.20 -8.60
N VAL A 245 10.86 4.14 -9.54
CA VAL A 245 11.25 5.54 -9.38
C VAL A 245 10.41 6.18 -8.27
N LEU A 246 9.11 5.92 -8.27
CA LEU A 246 8.19 6.44 -7.28
C LEU A 246 8.47 5.84 -5.89
N ARG A 247 8.69 4.52 -5.78
CA ARG A 247 9.10 3.87 -4.51
C ARG A 247 10.36 4.50 -3.93
N THR A 248 11.34 4.83 -4.78
CA THR A 248 12.58 5.52 -4.35
C THR A 248 12.30 6.91 -3.79
N LYS A 249 11.31 7.63 -4.33
CA LYS A 249 10.87 8.92 -3.78
C LYS A 249 10.14 8.74 -2.44
N PHE A 250 9.25 7.75 -2.32
CA PHE A 250 8.59 7.42 -1.06
C PHE A 250 9.59 7.16 0.07
N LYS A 251 10.68 6.42 -0.17
CA LYS A 251 11.74 6.20 0.84
C LYS A 251 12.32 7.48 1.46
N LYS A 252 12.24 8.62 0.76
CA LYS A 252 12.72 9.91 1.29
C LYS A 252 11.81 10.47 2.39
N ILE A 253 10.54 10.04 2.46
CA ILE A 253 9.59 10.41 3.54
C ILE A 253 10.16 10.04 4.90
N LEU A 254 10.78 8.86 5.00
CA LEU A 254 11.38 8.37 6.25
C LEU A 254 12.61 9.16 6.72
N LYS A 255 13.06 10.15 5.93
CA LYS A 255 14.16 11.06 6.30
C LYS A 255 13.66 12.43 6.79
N ASN A 256 12.34 12.69 6.73
CA ASN A 256 11.75 13.94 7.15
C ASN A 256 11.19 13.81 8.57
N GLU A 257 11.96 14.24 9.57
CA GLU A 257 11.59 14.13 10.98
C GLU A 257 10.29 14.87 11.33
N GLN A 258 10.06 16.06 10.75
CA GLN A 258 8.84 16.84 11.00
C GLN A 258 7.59 16.11 10.50
N LEU A 259 7.69 15.48 9.32
CA LEU A 259 6.62 14.66 8.78
C LEU A 259 6.39 13.41 9.63
N LEU A 260 7.46 12.70 10.03
CA LEU A 260 7.34 11.54 10.91
C LEU A 260 6.67 11.88 12.24
N GLU A 261 6.99 13.03 12.84
CA GLU A 261 6.31 13.52 14.03
C GLU A 261 4.81 13.76 13.77
N LYS A 262 4.45 14.38 12.64
CA LYS A 262 3.05 14.61 12.26
C LYS A 262 2.29 13.29 12.07
N LEU A 263 2.88 12.33 11.36
CA LEU A 263 2.33 10.99 11.17
C LEU A 263 2.15 10.26 12.51
N ALA A 264 3.14 10.34 13.40
CA ALA A 264 3.04 9.77 14.75
C ALA A 264 1.88 10.38 15.54
N LYS A 265 1.70 11.71 15.51
CA LYS A 265 0.57 12.37 16.18
C LYS A 265 -0.78 11.87 15.68
N ILE A 266 -0.94 11.73 14.37
CA ILE A 266 -2.15 11.19 13.74
C ILE A 266 -2.42 9.76 14.20
N LEU A 267 -1.40 8.90 14.23
CA LEU A 267 -1.54 7.53 14.71
C LEU A 267 -1.91 7.47 16.19
N ILE A 268 -1.30 8.33 17.01
CA ILE A 268 -1.64 8.44 18.43
C ILE A 268 -3.10 8.84 18.61
N GLU A 269 -3.59 9.83 17.86
CA GLU A 269 -5.02 10.19 17.85
C GLU A 269 -5.90 8.99 17.49
N GLY A 270 -5.53 8.21 16.48
CA GLY A 270 -6.23 6.98 16.08
C GLY A 270 -6.22 5.87 17.14
N ILE A 271 -5.10 5.66 17.85
CA ILE A 271 -4.97 4.66 18.92
C ILE A 271 -5.96 4.93 20.06
N PHE A 272 -6.16 6.20 20.41
CA PHE A 272 -7.08 6.59 21.48
C PHE A 272 -8.51 6.90 20.99
N ASN A 273 -8.82 6.56 19.73
CA ASN A 273 -10.16 6.68 19.20
C ASN A 273 -11.09 5.59 19.77
N GLU A 274 -12.39 5.89 19.86
CA GLU A 274 -13.40 4.94 20.32
C GLU A 274 -13.63 3.79 19.32
N ASN A 275 -13.40 4.03 18.03
CA ASN A 275 -13.54 3.01 16.99
C ASN A 275 -12.38 2.01 17.03
N THR A 276 -12.70 0.76 17.42
CA THR A 276 -11.71 -0.33 17.54
C THR A 276 -10.93 -0.58 16.24
N LYS A 277 -11.56 -0.48 15.07
CA LYS A 277 -10.88 -0.69 13.78
C LYS A 277 -9.82 0.37 13.52
N ILE A 278 -10.14 1.64 13.80
CA ILE A 278 -9.19 2.75 13.69
C ILE A 278 -8.03 2.50 14.67
N LYS A 279 -8.34 2.20 15.92
CA LYS A 279 -7.37 1.90 16.97
C LYS A 279 -6.40 0.78 16.59
N THR A 280 -6.90 -0.36 16.13
CA THR A 280 -6.05 -1.51 15.75
C THR A 280 -5.18 -1.19 14.55
N ASN A 281 -5.72 -0.47 13.56
CA ASN A 281 -4.95 -0.07 12.39
C ASN A 281 -3.82 0.90 12.79
N SER A 282 -4.12 1.89 13.63
CA SER A 282 -3.12 2.85 14.10
C SER A 282 -1.99 2.18 14.90
N LEU A 283 -2.28 1.17 15.72
CA LEU A 283 -1.26 0.38 16.43
C LEU A 283 -0.35 -0.37 15.45
N ASN A 284 -0.91 -0.99 14.41
CA ASN A 284 -0.13 -1.70 13.40
C ASN A 284 0.84 -0.77 12.69
N ILE A 285 0.35 0.39 12.23
CA ILE A 285 1.16 1.37 11.50
C ILE A 285 2.23 1.96 12.42
N LEU A 286 1.87 2.26 13.68
CA LEU A 286 2.83 2.79 14.65
C LEU A 286 3.99 1.82 14.87
N THR A 287 3.72 0.51 14.90
CA THR A 287 4.73 -0.55 15.03
C THR A 287 5.79 -0.50 13.91
N VAL A 288 5.39 -0.15 12.69
CA VAL A 288 6.31 0.04 11.56
C VAL A 288 7.12 1.33 11.75
N LEU A 289 6.45 2.41 12.16
CA LEU A 289 7.04 3.73 12.38
C LEU A 289 8.11 3.74 13.48
N LEU A 290 8.04 2.85 14.47
CA LEU A 290 9.03 2.71 15.56
C LEU A 290 10.47 2.60 15.08
N LYS A 291 10.70 2.05 13.88
CA LYS A 291 12.04 1.92 13.30
C LYS A 291 12.68 3.27 12.94
N TYR A 292 11.85 4.29 12.75
CA TYR A 292 12.25 5.58 12.18
C TYR A 292 12.00 6.75 13.13
N TYR A 293 11.11 6.61 14.11
CA TYR A 293 10.74 7.68 15.04
C TYR A 293 10.60 7.16 16.47
N ASP A 294 11.15 7.89 17.43
CA ASP A 294 11.06 7.52 18.85
C ASP A 294 9.69 7.92 19.42
N VAL A 295 8.95 6.93 19.90
CA VAL A 295 7.64 7.11 20.52
C VAL A 295 7.65 6.68 21.98
N SER A 296 8.82 6.61 22.62
CA SER A 296 8.98 6.26 24.05
C SER A 296 7.98 7.01 24.95
N PHE A 297 7.67 8.27 24.64
CA PHE A 297 6.72 9.11 25.38
C PHE A 297 5.26 8.60 25.40
N ILE A 298 4.85 7.74 24.45
CA ILE A 298 3.46 7.25 24.39
C ILE A 298 3.28 5.89 25.07
N ILE A 299 4.36 5.17 25.37
CA ILE A 299 4.32 3.83 25.99
C ILE A 299 3.47 3.79 27.27
N PRO A 300 3.57 4.75 28.22
CA PRO A 300 2.73 4.74 29.41
C PRO A 300 1.23 4.81 29.08
N ARG A 301 0.85 5.62 28.07
CA ARG A 301 -0.55 5.75 27.63
C ARG A 301 -1.03 4.52 26.86
N ILE A 302 -0.20 3.88 26.04
CA ILE A 302 -0.59 2.65 25.33
C ILE A 302 -0.92 1.55 26.33
N LEU A 303 -0.12 1.41 27.40
CA LEU A 303 -0.32 0.40 28.43
C LEU A 303 -1.66 0.52 29.16
N THR A 304 -2.24 1.72 29.24
CA THR A 304 -3.56 1.91 29.88
C THR A 304 -4.71 1.30 29.08
N LEU A 305 -4.48 0.95 27.80
CA LEU A 305 -5.44 0.31 26.91
C LEU A 305 -5.54 -1.21 27.13
N LEU A 306 -4.64 -1.82 27.91
CA LEU A 306 -4.74 -3.23 28.27
C LEU A 306 -6.01 -3.47 29.11
N GLY A 307 -6.78 -4.48 28.73
CA GLY A 307 -8.05 -4.82 29.36
C GLY A 307 -8.57 -6.18 28.92
N ASP A 308 -9.88 -6.30 28.68
CA ASP A 308 -10.54 -7.57 28.34
C ASP A 308 -10.52 -7.91 26.83
N ASP A 309 -10.16 -6.96 25.97
CA ASP A 309 -10.10 -7.17 24.52
C ASP A 309 -8.80 -7.88 24.12
N ASN A 310 -8.89 -9.19 23.88
CA ASN A 310 -7.74 -10.01 23.47
C ASN A 310 -7.10 -9.54 22.15
N VAL A 311 -7.90 -9.08 21.18
CA VAL A 311 -7.36 -8.62 19.89
C VAL A 311 -6.55 -7.34 20.09
N LEU A 312 -7.08 -6.41 20.89
CA LEU A 312 -6.35 -5.18 21.24
C LEU A 312 -5.07 -5.49 22.05
N ASN A 313 -5.17 -6.39 23.04
CA ASN A 313 -4.03 -6.82 23.85
C ASN A 313 -2.94 -7.47 23.01
N ASP A 314 -3.28 -8.32 22.03
CA ASP A 314 -2.33 -8.90 21.08
C ASP A 314 -1.56 -7.82 20.32
N ARG A 315 -2.27 -6.79 19.82
CA ARG A 315 -1.67 -5.68 19.07
C ARG A 315 -0.77 -4.80 19.93
N ILE A 316 -1.19 -4.49 21.16
CA ILE A 316 -0.38 -3.78 22.13
C ILE A 316 0.88 -4.58 22.47
N SER A 317 0.73 -5.88 22.76
CA SER A 317 1.86 -6.76 23.05
C SER A 317 2.86 -6.81 21.90
N TRP A 318 2.38 -6.90 20.65
CA TRP A 318 3.25 -6.88 19.47
C TRP A 318 4.02 -5.56 19.34
N LEU A 319 3.34 -4.42 19.49
CA LEU A 319 3.97 -3.10 19.45
C LEU A 319 5.07 -2.96 20.52
N LEU A 320 4.76 -3.34 21.76
CA LEU A 320 5.70 -3.23 22.89
C LEU A 320 6.91 -4.15 22.71
N HIS A 321 6.69 -5.37 22.23
CA HIS A 321 7.77 -6.30 21.90
C HIS A 321 8.70 -5.69 20.84
N ARG A 322 8.15 -5.17 19.74
CA ARG A 322 8.93 -4.52 18.67
C ARG A 322 9.66 -3.28 19.17
N PHE A 323 9.04 -2.48 20.03
CA PHE A 323 9.69 -1.34 20.67
C PHE A 323 10.88 -1.76 21.55
N ALA A 324 10.72 -2.82 22.35
CA ALA A 324 11.76 -3.38 23.21
C ALA A 324 12.94 -3.99 22.41
N GLU A 325 12.67 -4.60 21.26
CA GLU A 325 13.71 -5.17 20.38
C GLU A 325 14.70 -4.11 19.87
N LEU A 326 14.26 -2.87 19.67
CA LEU A 326 15.09 -1.80 19.11
C LEU A 326 16.28 -1.46 20.03
N LYS A 327 16.06 -1.27 21.34
CA LYS A 327 17.10 -0.85 22.30
C LYS A 327 16.85 -1.49 23.67
N ILE A 328 17.92 -1.87 24.38
CA ILE A 328 17.80 -2.43 25.75
C ILE A 328 17.03 -1.46 26.67
N LYS A 329 17.33 -0.16 26.58
CA LYS A 329 16.65 0.89 27.33
C LYS A 329 15.13 0.92 27.09
N ASN A 330 14.67 0.52 25.91
CA ASN A 330 13.25 0.44 25.60
C ASN A 330 12.59 -0.73 26.35
N ALA A 331 13.26 -1.87 26.44
CA ALA A 331 12.79 -3.01 27.23
C ALA A 331 12.74 -2.67 28.73
N GLU A 332 13.74 -1.95 29.25
CA GLU A 332 13.77 -1.46 30.62
C GLU A 332 12.59 -0.52 30.89
N LEU A 333 12.35 0.45 30.00
CA LEU A 333 11.22 1.38 30.07
C LEU A 333 9.88 0.64 30.12
N VAL A 334 9.65 -0.35 29.25
CA VAL A 334 8.41 -1.13 29.24
C VAL A 334 8.18 -1.85 30.58
N ILE A 335 9.24 -2.44 31.16
CA ILE A 335 9.14 -3.12 32.46
C ILE A 335 8.83 -2.12 33.59
N GLU A 336 9.48 -0.96 33.59
CA GLU A 336 9.24 0.09 34.59
C GLU A 336 7.79 0.59 34.54
N GLU A 337 7.29 0.88 33.34
CA GLU A 337 5.91 1.34 33.13
C GLU A 337 4.88 0.26 33.49
N LEU A 338 5.14 -1.01 33.17
CA LEU A 338 4.27 -2.12 33.58
C LEU A 338 4.20 -2.29 35.10
N LYS A 339 5.33 -2.15 35.81
CA LYS A 339 5.36 -2.19 37.28
C LYS A 339 4.55 -1.06 37.89
N MET A 340 4.64 0.14 37.32
CA MET A 340 3.84 1.29 37.75
C MET A 340 2.35 1.07 37.45
N LEU A 341 2.00 0.51 36.30
CA LEU A 341 0.61 0.22 35.98
C LEU A 341 0.01 -0.82 36.93
N ILE A 342 0.73 -1.91 37.22
CA ILE A 342 0.29 -2.97 38.14
C ILE A 342 0.07 -2.41 39.55
N SER A 343 0.95 -1.52 40.04
CA SER A 343 0.81 -0.95 41.39
C SER A 343 -0.44 -0.06 41.54
N VAL A 344 -0.91 0.53 40.45
CA VAL A 344 -2.16 1.31 40.40
C VAL A 344 -3.38 0.42 40.14
N LYS A 345 -3.22 -0.63 39.32
CA LYS A 345 -4.30 -1.56 38.90
C LYS A 345 -3.94 -2.99 39.27
N ASN A 346 -4.10 -3.35 40.54
CA ASN A 346 -3.76 -4.69 41.05
C ASN A 346 -4.44 -5.85 40.28
N GLU A 347 -5.63 -5.62 39.71
CA GLU A 347 -6.34 -6.61 38.88
C GLU A 347 -5.52 -7.09 37.66
N LEU A 348 -4.61 -6.24 37.16
CA LEU A 348 -3.76 -6.55 36.02
C LEU A 348 -2.57 -7.45 36.37
N GLN A 349 -2.28 -7.67 37.65
CA GLN A 349 -1.12 -8.47 38.10
C GLN A 349 -1.12 -9.90 37.54
N ASN A 350 -2.30 -10.47 37.29
CA ASN A 350 -2.45 -11.82 36.75
C ASN A 350 -2.74 -11.88 35.24
N ASN A 351 -2.78 -10.73 34.55
CA ASN A 351 -3.03 -10.68 33.12
C ASN A 351 -1.91 -11.42 32.35
N SER A 352 -2.30 -12.39 31.52
CA SER A 352 -1.36 -13.23 30.76
C SER A 352 -0.51 -12.44 29.78
N TYR A 353 -1.04 -11.36 29.18
CA TYR A 353 -0.30 -10.49 28.28
C TYR A 353 0.80 -9.72 29.00
N ILE A 354 0.50 -9.20 30.19
CA ILE A 354 1.49 -8.47 30.99
C ILE A 354 2.63 -9.39 31.40
N LYS A 355 2.33 -10.62 31.83
CA LYS A 355 3.35 -11.63 32.14
C LYS A 355 4.23 -11.90 30.91
N LYS A 356 3.62 -12.17 29.76
CA LYS A 356 4.32 -12.43 28.50
C LYS A 356 5.21 -11.26 28.08
N ILE A 357 4.72 -10.02 28.08
CA ILE A 357 5.51 -8.83 27.72
C ILE A 357 6.69 -8.67 28.68
N THR A 358 6.47 -8.88 29.98
CA THR A 358 7.52 -8.77 31.01
C THR A 358 8.60 -9.82 30.80
N GLU A 359 8.21 -11.07 30.54
CA GLU A 359 9.11 -12.18 30.22
C GLU A 359 9.93 -11.89 28.95
N ASP A 360 9.28 -11.49 27.86
CA ASP A 360 9.92 -11.11 26.59
C ASP A 360 10.96 -10.00 26.79
N CYS A 361 10.61 -8.94 27.52
CA CYS A 361 11.54 -7.85 27.82
C CYS A 361 12.73 -8.31 28.67
N HIS A 362 12.51 -9.13 29.70
CA HIS A 362 13.61 -9.70 30.49
C HIS A 362 14.54 -10.58 29.65
N GLU A 363 14.01 -11.44 28.80
CA GLU A 363 14.81 -12.25 27.88
C GLU A 363 15.68 -11.38 26.95
N LEU A 364 15.11 -10.31 26.39
CA LEU A 364 15.84 -9.39 25.52
C LEU A 364 17.00 -8.71 26.24
N ILE A 365 16.79 -8.28 27.49
CA ILE A 365 17.82 -7.67 28.34
C ILE A 365 18.96 -8.67 28.63
N LEU A 366 18.62 -9.92 28.98
CA LEU A 366 19.59 -10.98 29.25
C LEU A 366 20.40 -11.36 28.00
N LYS A 367 19.72 -11.60 26.87
CA LYS A 367 20.36 -11.96 25.58
C LYS A 367 21.37 -10.91 25.12
N LYS A 368 21.04 -9.61 25.24
CA LYS A 368 21.95 -8.53 24.82
C LYS A 368 23.09 -8.28 25.81
N SER A 369 22.88 -8.53 27.11
CA SER A 369 23.94 -8.46 28.14
C SER A 369 25.00 -9.55 27.93
N ASN A 370 24.58 -10.78 27.63
CA ASN A 370 25.50 -11.90 27.36
C ASN A 370 26.33 -11.70 26.08
N LYS A 371 25.74 -11.11 25.01
CA LYS A 371 26.48 -10.75 23.79
C LYS A 371 27.57 -9.68 23.99
N LYS A 372 27.44 -8.81 25.00
CA LYS A 372 28.50 -7.84 25.33
C LYS A 372 29.69 -8.48 26.05
N ASN A 373 29.45 -9.54 26.83
CA ASN A 373 30.51 -10.25 27.54
C ASN A 373 31.31 -11.18 26.61
N THR A 374 30.68 -11.78 25.58
CA THR A 374 31.39 -12.61 24.59
C THR A 374 32.19 -11.85 23.54
N LYS A 375 32.00 -10.53 23.39
CA LYS A 375 32.85 -9.68 22.53
C LYS A 375 34.02 -9.02 23.26
N LYS A 376 34.09 -9.18 24.59
CA LYS A 376 35.16 -8.64 25.45
C LYS A 376 36.17 -9.69 25.90
N ASN A 377 35.86 -10.97 25.68
CA ASN A 377 36.80 -12.09 25.70
C ASN A 377 37.22 -12.39 24.28
#